data_AF-A0A2V8U4P4-F1
#
_entry.id   AF-A0A2V8U4P4-F1
#
_cell.length_a   1.000
_cell.length_b   1.000
_cell.length_c   1.000
_cell.angle_alpha   90.00
_cell.angle_beta   90.00
_cell.angle_gamma   90.00
#
_symmetry.space_group_name_H-M   'P 1'
#
loop_
_entity.id
_entity.type
_entity.pdbx_description
1 polymer ?
#
loop_
_entity_poly.entity_id
_entity_poly.type
_entity_poly.pdbx_seq_one_letter_code
_entity_poly.pdbx_strand_id
1 'polypeptide(L)'
;MLQPGTFVYRKNPSEALAIVWKGKGPQAHPKEIFVCYGRRRGPCRWQVSGGIKIGTRMAELEAMNGRPFTVSGFGWNYGGNVLSWDGGDLARLDCGGRLVLTLDGERSRPGEYSIAMTPDEVHAISGDRPISSSVEPMRKLNPGVVGILFQFPGPDSKKCSSM
;
A
#
# COMPACT_ATOMS: atom_id res chain seq x y z
N MET A 1 5.14 -20.71 -12.06
CA MET A 1 5.58 -20.14 -13.35
C MET A 1 6.38 -18.87 -13.06
N LEU A 2 7.60 -18.71 -13.59
CA LEU A 2 8.44 -17.53 -13.32
C LEU A 2 8.02 -16.36 -14.21
N GLN A 3 7.91 -15.15 -13.64
CA GLN A 3 7.59 -13.93 -14.40
C GLN A 3 8.87 -13.13 -14.68
N PRO A 4 9.03 -12.55 -15.89
CA PRO A 4 10.16 -11.66 -16.17
C PRO A 4 10.09 -10.39 -15.33
N GLY A 5 11.25 -9.91 -14.89
CA GLY A 5 11.35 -8.72 -14.06
C GLY A 5 12.56 -7.86 -14.41
N THR A 6 12.39 -6.55 -14.25
CA THR A 6 13.46 -5.55 -14.42
C THR A 6 13.65 -4.82 -13.10
N PHE A 7 14.89 -4.68 -12.65
CA PHE A 7 15.24 -3.85 -11.49
C PHE A 7 15.84 -2.52 -11.95
N VAL A 8 15.29 -1.42 -11.44
CA VAL A 8 15.86 -0.08 -11.55
C VAL A 8 16.57 0.22 -10.23
N TYR A 9 17.76 0.83 -10.26
CA TYR A 9 18.57 1.18 -9.06
C TYR A 9 18.72 0.04 -8.04
N ARG A 10 18.86 -1.22 -8.48
CA ARG A 10 18.87 -2.43 -7.61
C ARG A 10 19.78 -2.34 -6.37
N LYS A 11 20.90 -1.62 -6.48
CA LYS A 11 21.89 -1.48 -5.38
C LYS A 11 21.51 -0.40 -4.35
N ASN A 12 20.55 0.47 -4.65
CA ASN A 12 20.06 1.51 -3.75
C ASN A 12 18.55 1.30 -3.48
N PRO A 13 18.18 0.60 -2.38
CA PRO A 13 16.76 0.29 -2.16
C PRO A 13 15.88 1.51 -1.89
N SER A 14 16.45 2.67 -1.52
CA SER A 14 15.69 3.93 -1.38
C SER A 14 15.19 4.50 -2.73
N GLU A 15 15.73 3.99 -3.83
CA GLU A 15 15.41 4.36 -5.21
C GLU A 15 14.96 3.17 -6.05
N ALA A 16 15.06 1.94 -5.52
CA ALA A 16 14.88 0.74 -6.30
C ALA A 16 13.44 0.55 -6.76
N LEU A 17 13.24 0.20 -8.02
CA LEU A 17 11.96 -0.24 -8.55
C LEU A 17 12.09 -1.69 -9.03
N ALA A 18 11.08 -2.51 -8.79
CA ALA A 18 10.96 -3.81 -9.45
C ALA A 18 9.73 -3.81 -10.35
N ILE A 19 9.97 -3.92 -11.65
CA ILE A 19 8.92 -3.99 -12.67
C ILE A 19 8.74 -5.46 -13.05
N VAL A 20 7.52 -5.97 -12.92
CA VAL A 20 7.16 -7.31 -13.38
C VAL A 20 6.42 -7.19 -14.70
N TRP A 21 6.69 -8.07 -15.66
CA TRP A 21 6.15 -8.00 -17.02
C TRP A 21 5.16 -9.14 -17.33
N LYS A 22 4.13 -8.86 -18.15
CA LYS A 22 3.17 -9.84 -18.68
C LYS A 22 3.76 -10.64 -19.85
N GLY A 23 4.90 -11.30 -19.65
CA GLY A 23 5.57 -12.11 -20.67
C GLY A 23 6.99 -11.64 -20.96
N LYS A 24 7.62 -12.29 -21.95
CA LYS A 24 9.00 -12.02 -22.37
C LYS A 24 9.04 -11.11 -23.59
N GLY A 25 10.11 -10.34 -23.73
CA GLY A 25 10.39 -9.53 -24.92
C GLY A 25 10.03 -8.04 -24.78
N PRO A 26 10.50 -7.21 -25.71
CA PRO A 26 10.44 -5.74 -25.60
C PRO A 26 9.02 -5.16 -25.69
N GLN A 27 8.05 -5.93 -26.20
CA GLN A 27 6.64 -5.52 -26.33
C GLN A 27 5.77 -5.97 -25.17
N ALA A 28 6.36 -6.63 -24.15
CA ALA A 28 5.58 -7.09 -23.01
C ALA A 28 5.00 -5.88 -22.24
N HIS A 29 3.71 -5.92 -21.94
CA HIS A 29 3.09 -4.91 -21.09
C HIS A 29 3.55 -5.09 -19.64
N PRO A 30 3.88 -4.01 -18.91
CA PRO A 30 4.18 -4.13 -17.51
C PRO A 30 2.92 -4.60 -16.76
N LYS A 31 3.13 -5.49 -15.78
CA LYS A 31 2.09 -6.05 -14.93
C LYS A 31 1.96 -5.22 -13.66
N GLU A 32 3.08 -4.99 -12.99
CA GLU A 32 3.11 -4.32 -11.69
C GLU A 32 4.49 -3.72 -11.41
N ILE A 33 4.52 -2.66 -10.60
CA ILE A 33 5.74 -1.99 -10.14
C ILE A 33 5.73 -1.94 -8.62
N PHE A 34 6.75 -2.51 -8.01
CA PHE A 34 7.06 -2.31 -6.60
C PHE A 34 7.96 -1.11 -6.44
N VAL A 35 7.54 -0.13 -5.64
CA VAL A 35 8.28 1.10 -5.37
C VAL A 35 9.17 0.90 -4.13
N CYS A 36 10.42 1.36 -4.20
CA CYS A 36 11.44 1.15 -3.16
C CYS A 36 11.61 -0.34 -2.81
N TYR A 37 11.67 -1.17 -3.85
CA TYR A 37 11.72 -2.63 -3.74
C TYR A 37 12.93 -3.11 -2.91
N GLY A 38 12.70 -4.14 -2.09
CA GLY A 38 13.71 -4.71 -1.21
C GLY A 38 13.81 -4.03 0.16
N ARG A 39 12.95 -3.04 0.44
CA ARG A 39 12.75 -2.49 1.80
C ARG A 39 11.25 -2.36 2.10
N ARG A 40 10.88 -2.64 3.35
CA ARG A 40 9.54 -2.35 3.88
C ARG A 40 9.50 -1.05 4.70
N ARG A 41 10.64 -0.57 5.17
CA ARG A 41 10.76 0.64 6.01
C ARG A 41 12.05 1.39 5.69
N GLY A 42 12.08 2.67 6.02
CA GLY A 42 13.23 3.57 5.78
C GLY A 42 12.97 4.56 4.64
N PRO A 43 13.98 5.37 4.28
CA PRO A 43 13.81 6.43 3.30
C PRO A 43 13.47 5.85 1.92
N CYS A 44 12.44 6.40 1.30
CA CYS A 44 12.07 6.16 -0.08
C CYS A 44 12.05 7.51 -0.78
N ARG A 45 12.76 7.63 -1.91
CA ARG A 45 12.86 8.89 -2.66
C ARG A 45 11.68 9.11 -3.60
N TRP A 46 10.88 8.08 -3.83
CA TRP A 46 9.70 8.12 -4.67
C TRP A 46 8.46 8.45 -3.84
N GLN A 47 7.55 9.21 -4.46
CA GLN A 47 6.20 9.43 -4.00
C GLN A 47 5.24 9.19 -5.16
N VAL A 48 4.01 8.82 -4.87
CA VAL A 48 2.93 8.72 -5.87
C VAL A 48 2.07 9.98 -5.85
N SER A 49 1.10 10.05 -6.77
CA SER A 49 0.19 11.19 -6.91
C SER A 49 -0.43 11.60 -5.56
N GLY A 50 -0.52 12.91 -5.33
CA GLY A 50 -1.00 13.46 -4.05
C GLY A 50 0.08 13.52 -2.95
N GLY A 51 1.33 13.19 -3.25
CA GLY A 51 2.45 13.28 -2.29
C GLY A 51 2.53 12.11 -1.32
N ILE A 52 1.77 11.04 -1.56
CA ILE A 52 1.79 9.83 -0.74
C ILE A 52 3.13 9.13 -0.92
N LYS A 53 3.79 8.84 0.20
CA LYS A 53 5.12 8.22 0.23
C LYS A 53 5.20 7.18 1.35
N ILE A 54 6.27 6.39 1.37
CA ILE A 54 6.58 5.54 2.51
C ILE A 54 6.66 6.42 3.76
N GLY A 55 5.93 6.04 4.81
CA GLY A 55 5.81 6.78 6.06
C GLY A 55 4.61 7.72 6.17
N THR A 56 3.87 8.03 5.08
CA THR A 56 2.60 8.77 5.18
C THR A 56 1.67 8.04 6.15
N ARG A 57 1.18 8.75 7.18
CA ARG A 57 0.37 8.15 8.25
C ARG A 57 -1.08 7.98 7.80
N MET A 58 -1.78 7.01 8.39
CA MET A 58 -3.20 6.75 8.11
C MET A 58 -4.07 8.00 8.32
N ALA A 59 -3.83 8.78 9.37
CA ALA A 59 -4.56 10.02 9.60
C ALA A 59 -4.38 11.05 8.46
N GLU A 60 -3.18 11.13 7.87
CA GLU A 60 -2.93 11.97 6.69
C GLU A 60 -3.68 11.44 5.47
N LEU A 61 -3.72 10.11 5.29
CA LEU A 61 -4.50 9.49 4.22
C LEU A 61 -6.00 9.74 4.38
N GLU A 62 -6.56 9.66 5.59
CA GLU A 62 -7.97 10.00 5.85
C GLU A 62 -8.25 11.46 5.49
N ALA A 63 -7.36 12.39 5.85
CA ALA A 63 -7.48 13.79 5.51
C ALA A 63 -7.42 14.03 3.99
N MET A 64 -6.48 13.39 3.29
CA MET A 64 -6.37 13.47 1.83
C MET A 64 -7.55 12.80 1.10
N ASN A 65 -8.15 11.77 1.71
CA ASN A 65 -9.30 11.05 1.17
C ASN A 65 -10.63 11.76 1.49
N GLY A 66 -10.64 12.68 2.46
CA GLY A 66 -11.82 13.36 2.96
C GLY A 66 -12.76 12.49 3.80
N ARG A 67 -12.40 11.22 4.04
CA ARG A 67 -13.18 10.25 4.81
C ARG A 67 -12.37 9.00 5.19
N PRO A 68 -12.88 8.19 6.15
CA PRO A 68 -12.36 6.87 6.41
C PRO A 68 -12.37 5.97 5.17
N PHE A 69 -11.47 4.99 5.16
CA PHE A 69 -11.29 4.02 4.10
C PHE A 69 -11.15 2.61 4.69
N THR A 70 -11.16 1.58 3.85
CA THR A 70 -11.13 0.18 4.30
C THR A 70 -9.74 -0.42 4.10
N VAL A 71 -9.24 -1.12 5.12
CA VAL A 71 -7.92 -1.78 5.15
C VAL A 71 -8.10 -3.26 5.50
N SER A 72 -7.28 -4.15 4.97
CA SER A 72 -7.23 -5.54 5.47
C SER A 72 -6.60 -5.58 6.86
N GLY A 73 -7.15 -6.42 7.75
CA GLY A 73 -6.59 -6.59 9.10
C GLY A 73 -5.13 -7.04 9.09
N PHE A 74 -4.40 -6.78 10.16
CA PHE A 74 -2.97 -7.11 10.26
C PHE A 74 -2.73 -8.58 10.65
N GLY A 75 -1.45 -9.00 10.65
CA GLY A 75 -1.04 -10.31 11.20
C GLY A 75 -1.03 -11.48 10.20
N TRP A 76 -1.19 -11.22 8.90
CA TRP A 76 -1.17 -12.23 7.84
C TRP A 76 -0.47 -11.71 6.58
N ASN A 77 -0.29 -12.58 5.58
CA ASN A 77 0.52 -12.31 4.38
C ASN A 77 0.03 -11.16 3.49
N TYR A 78 -1.25 -10.78 3.58
CA TYR A 78 -1.82 -9.61 2.87
C TYR A 78 -2.39 -8.54 3.82
N GLY A 79 -1.98 -8.56 5.09
CA GLY A 79 -2.48 -7.61 6.07
C GLY A 79 -2.01 -6.18 5.83
N GLY A 80 -2.87 -5.22 6.20
CA GLY A 80 -2.59 -3.80 6.09
C GLY A 80 -2.78 -3.19 4.70
N ASN A 81 -3.25 -3.93 3.70
CA ASN A 81 -3.52 -3.38 2.37
C ASN A 81 -4.77 -2.51 2.38
N VAL A 82 -4.70 -1.33 1.76
CA VAL A 82 -5.89 -0.54 1.45
C VAL A 82 -6.74 -1.32 0.45
N LEU A 83 -7.99 -1.60 0.83
CA LEU A 83 -8.95 -2.38 0.05
C LEU A 83 -9.90 -1.49 -0.74
N SER A 84 -10.28 -0.34 -0.18
CA SER A 84 -11.24 0.60 -0.77
C SER A 84 -11.06 1.98 -0.17
N TRP A 85 -11.18 3.02 -0.99
CA TRP A 85 -11.21 4.43 -0.57
C TRP A 85 -12.61 4.90 -0.14
N ASP A 86 -13.60 4.01 -0.18
CA ASP A 86 -14.98 4.19 0.31
C ASP A 86 -15.68 5.44 -0.24
N GLY A 87 -15.44 5.70 -1.53
CA GLY A 87 -15.98 6.84 -2.26
C GLY A 87 -15.32 8.18 -1.91
N GLY A 88 -14.15 8.15 -1.26
CA GLY A 88 -13.34 9.34 -0.98
C GLY A 88 -12.48 9.76 -2.17
N ASP A 89 -11.82 10.90 -2.01
CA ASP A 89 -11.10 11.58 -3.08
C ASP A 89 -9.93 10.75 -3.63
N LEU A 90 -9.32 9.87 -2.82
CA LEU A 90 -8.22 9.02 -3.25
C LEU A 90 -8.66 7.84 -4.13
N ALA A 91 -9.96 7.60 -4.30
CA ALA A 91 -10.49 6.63 -5.27
C ALA A 91 -9.99 6.90 -6.70
N ARG A 92 -9.66 8.16 -7.02
CA ARG A 92 -9.05 8.54 -8.31
C ARG A 92 -7.66 7.91 -8.56
N LEU A 93 -6.99 7.42 -7.52
CA LEU A 93 -5.68 6.78 -7.65
C LEU A 93 -5.78 5.38 -8.28
N ASP A 94 -6.97 4.78 -8.28
CA ASP A 94 -7.27 3.51 -8.95
C ASP A 94 -7.78 3.72 -10.38
N CYS A 95 -7.48 4.87 -10.97
CA CYS A 95 -7.83 5.21 -12.33
C CYS A 95 -6.71 4.79 -13.28
N GLY A 96 -7.01 3.92 -14.25
CA GLY A 96 -5.99 3.46 -15.22
C GLY A 96 -4.97 2.50 -14.61
N GLY A 97 -5.34 1.80 -13.53
CA GLY A 97 -4.53 0.83 -12.79
C GLY A 97 -5.06 0.69 -11.37
N ARG A 98 -4.35 -0.03 -10.49
CA ARG A 98 -4.66 -0.11 -9.06
C ARG A 98 -3.44 0.28 -8.24
N LEU A 99 -3.59 1.28 -7.38
CA LEU A 99 -2.56 1.64 -6.41
C LEU A 99 -2.83 0.88 -5.11
N VAL A 100 -1.97 -0.08 -4.82
CA VAL A 100 -2.02 -0.83 -3.56
C VAL A 100 -1.03 -0.19 -2.58
N LEU A 101 -1.57 0.43 -1.54
CA LEU A 101 -0.81 0.85 -0.37
C LEU A 101 -0.90 -0.23 0.70
N THR A 102 0.24 -0.59 1.28
CA THR A 102 0.31 -1.45 2.46
C THR A 102 0.68 -0.59 3.66
N LEU A 103 -0.12 -0.65 4.72
CA LEU A 103 0.08 0.01 5.99
C LEU A 103 0.61 -0.98 7.03
N ASP A 104 1.40 -0.51 7.99
CA ASP A 104 1.75 -1.27 9.19
C ASP A 104 2.04 -0.31 10.35
N GLY A 105 1.81 -0.77 11.57
CA GLY A 105 2.13 -0.02 12.78
C GLY A 105 3.64 0.10 12.96
N GLU A 106 4.11 1.17 13.58
CA GLU A 106 5.52 1.24 13.99
C GLU A 106 5.84 0.17 15.03
N ARG A 107 7.03 -0.43 14.97
CA ARG A 107 7.43 -1.53 15.85
C ARG A 107 8.72 -1.21 16.57
N SER A 108 8.73 -1.40 17.89
CA SER A 108 9.92 -1.27 18.74
C SER A 108 10.80 -2.52 18.65
N ARG A 109 10.16 -3.69 18.49
CA ARG A 109 10.79 -5.00 18.28
C ARG A 109 9.89 -5.92 17.44
N PRO A 110 10.41 -7.02 16.88
CA PRO A 110 9.58 -7.97 16.13
C PRO A 110 8.36 -8.40 16.95
N GLY A 111 7.16 -8.29 16.35
CA GLY A 111 5.90 -8.65 17.00
C GLY A 111 5.27 -7.57 17.88
N GLU A 112 5.99 -6.49 18.24
CA GLU A 112 5.49 -5.49 19.19
C GLU A 112 5.38 -4.10 18.55
N TYR A 113 4.23 -3.46 18.72
CA TYR A 113 4.04 -2.09 18.28
C TYR A 113 4.78 -1.11 19.19
N SER A 114 5.28 -0.01 18.63
CA SER A 114 5.94 1.06 19.39
C SER A 114 4.98 1.80 20.33
N ILE A 115 3.67 1.72 20.05
CA ILE A 115 2.61 2.20 20.94
C ILE A 115 2.01 1.03 21.72
N ALA A 116 1.69 1.26 22.99
CA ALA A 116 1.03 0.27 23.83
C ALA A 116 -0.38 -0.05 23.30
N MET A 117 -0.60 -1.32 22.94
CA MET A 117 -1.88 -1.86 22.48
C MET A 117 -2.28 -3.01 23.39
N THR A 118 -3.54 -3.07 23.82
CA THR A 118 -4.07 -4.22 24.57
C THR A 118 -4.26 -5.43 23.64
N PRO A 119 -4.34 -6.67 24.18
CA PRO A 119 -4.66 -7.84 23.37
C PRO A 119 -5.96 -7.68 22.56
N ASP A 120 -6.99 -7.06 23.14
CA ASP A 120 -8.27 -6.82 22.48
C ASP A 120 -8.14 -5.79 21.35
N GLU A 121 -7.38 -4.72 21.57
CA GLU A 121 -7.09 -3.73 20.52
C GLU A 121 -6.33 -4.35 19.36
N VAL A 122 -5.32 -5.19 19.63
CA VAL A 122 -4.60 -5.94 18.58
C VAL A 122 -5.53 -6.90 17.86
N HIS A 123 -6.35 -7.66 18.59
CA HIS A 123 -7.31 -8.58 18.00
C HIS A 123 -8.33 -7.86 17.11
N ALA A 124 -8.79 -6.68 17.52
CA ALA A 124 -9.77 -5.88 16.79
C ALA A 124 -9.28 -5.47 15.39
N ILE A 125 -7.98 -5.22 15.23
CA ILE A 125 -7.38 -4.80 13.95
C ILE A 125 -6.64 -5.91 13.20
N SER A 126 -6.72 -7.16 13.67
CA SER A 126 -6.01 -8.30 13.09
C SER A 126 -6.95 -9.28 12.38
N GLY A 127 -6.36 -10.12 11.52
CA GLY A 127 -7.03 -11.21 10.80
C GLY A 127 -7.39 -10.88 9.35
N ASP A 128 -7.77 -11.92 8.62
CA ASP A 128 -8.23 -11.82 7.23
C ASP A 128 -9.67 -11.30 7.16
N ARG A 129 -9.83 -10.00 7.39
CA ARG A 129 -11.10 -9.29 7.28
C ARG A 129 -10.90 -7.82 6.91
N PRO A 130 -11.88 -7.19 6.27
CA PRO A 130 -11.89 -5.74 6.08
C PRO A 130 -12.13 -5.02 7.41
N ILE A 131 -11.40 -3.93 7.63
CA ILE A 131 -11.45 -3.11 8.84
C ILE A 131 -11.43 -1.64 8.41
N SER A 132 -12.38 -0.85 8.92
CA SER A 132 -12.41 0.59 8.64
C SER A 132 -11.27 1.31 9.34
N SER A 133 -10.66 2.29 8.67
CA SER A 133 -9.62 3.16 9.24
C SER A 133 -10.10 3.96 10.45
N SER A 134 -11.41 4.14 10.61
CA SER A 134 -11.99 4.94 11.70
C SER A 134 -12.18 4.20 13.02
N VAL A 135 -11.97 2.87 13.07
CA VAL A 135 -12.10 2.15 14.35
C VAL A 135 -11.03 2.63 15.33
N GLU A 136 -11.40 2.78 16.60
CA GLU A 136 -10.53 3.41 17.60
C GLU A 136 -9.15 2.75 17.71
N PRO A 137 -9.00 1.41 17.75
CA PRO A 137 -7.66 0.81 17.81
C PRO A 137 -6.82 1.08 16.56
N MET A 138 -7.44 1.26 15.40
CA MET A 138 -6.75 1.60 14.16
C MET A 138 -6.26 3.07 14.19
N ARG A 139 -7.11 3.99 14.68
CA ARG A 139 -6.74 5.40 14.90
C ARG A 139 -5.64 5.56 15.95
N LYS A 140 -5.73 4.80 17.04
CA LYS A 140 -4.68 4.73 18.07
C LYS A 140 -3.36 4.26 17.47
N LEU A 141 -3.38 3.20 16.68
CA LEU A 141 -2.16 2.68 16.03
C LEU A 141 -1.56 3.67 15.03
N ASN A 142 -2.41 4.40 14.29
CA ASN A 142 -2.05 5.32 13.21
C ASN A 142 -0.93 4.75 12.29
N PRO A 143 -1.20 3.62 11.62
CA PRO A 143 -0.19 2.91 10.84
C PRO A 143 0.32 3.78 9.69
N GLY A 144 1.59 3.57 9.31
CA GLY A 144 2.21 4.29 8.20
C GLY A 144 2.28 3.42 6.94
N VAL A 145 2.35 4.05 5.77
CA VAL A 145 2.61 3.35 4.50
C VAL A 145 4.00 2.70 4.56
N VAL A 146 4.04 1.37 4.41
CA VAL A 146 5.27 0.53 4.37
C VAL A 146 5.47 -0.16 3.03
N GLY A 147 4.50 -0.05 2.12
CA GLY A 147 4.58 -0.63 0.79
C GLY A 147 3.75 0.15 -0.20
N ILE A 148 4.28 0.30 -1.41
CA ILE A 148 3.58 0.91 -2.54
C ILE A 148 3.79 -0.01 -3.74
N LEU A 149 2.68 -0.48 -4.29
CA LEU A 149 2.62 -1.29 -5.50
C LEU A 149 1.62 -0.64 -6.46
N PHE A 150 2.04 -0.44 -7.70
CA PHE A 150 1.11 -0.08 -8.76
C PHE A 150 0.89 -1.28 -9.67
N GLN A 151 -0.37 -1.67 -9.86
CA GLN A 151 -0.77 -2.72 -10.78
C GLN A 151 -1.33 -2.06 -12.04
N PHE A 152 -0.73 -2.37 -13.19
CA PHE A 152 -1.19 -1.85 -14.46
C PHE A 152 -2.53 -2.47 -14.86
N PRO A 153 -3.36 -1.73 -15.60
CA PRO A 153 -4.68 -2.19 -15.97
C PRO A 153 -4.57 -3.47 -16.81
N GLY A 154 -5.51 -4.38 -16.57
CA GLY A 154 -5.83 -5.45 -17.49
C GLY A 154 -6.70 -4.94 -18.63
N PRO A 155 -6.91 -5.77 -19.67
CA PRO A 155 -7.88 -5.48 -20.73
C PRO A 155 -9.27 -5.10 -20.20
N ASP A 156 -9.67 -5.68 -19.05
CA ASP A 156 -10.99 -5.50 -18.42
C ASP A 156 -11.02 -4.43 -17.32
N SER A 157 -9.92 -3.70 -17.11
CA SER A 157 -9.89 -2.66 -16.08
C SER A 157 -10.81 -1.50 -16.44
N LYS A 158 -11.53 -0.97 -15.43
CA LYS A 158 -12.38 0.21 -15.61
C LYS A 158 -11.55 1.35 -16.21
N LYS A 159 -12.00 1.85 -17.35
CA LYS A 159 -11.42 3.05 -17.97
C LYS A 159 -11.80 4.26 -17.14
N CYS A 160 -10.85 5.17 -16.94
CA CYS A 160 -11.13 6.48 -16.40
C CYS A 160 -12.20 7.16 -17.24
N SER A 161 -13.32 7.55 -16.64
CA SER A 161 -14.16 8.57 -17.27
C SER A 161 -13.38 9.88 -17.20
N SER A 162 -13.26 10.58 -18.32
CA SER A 162 -12.67 11.92 -18.35
C SER A 162 -13.41 12.79 -17.33
N MET A 163 -12.67 13.32 -16.35
CA MET A 163 -13.13 14.47 -15.57
C MET A 163 -13.22 15.70 -16.47
#